data_AF-A0A381SC65-F1
#
_entry.id   AF-A0A381SC65-F1
#
_cell.length_a   1.000
_cell.length_b   1.000
_cell.length_c   1.000
_cell.angle_alpha   90.00
_cell.angle_beta   90.00
_cell.angle_gamma   90.00
#
_symmetry.space_group_name_H-M   'P 1'
#
loop_
_entity.id
_entity.type
_entity.pdbx_description
1 polymer ?
#
loop_
_entity_poly.entity_id
_entity_poly.type
_entity_poly.pdbx_seq_one_letter_code
_entity_poly.pdbx_strand_id
1 'polypeptide(L)' 'MIRIFFTSLSLLTIVFSLPLQIGDNVPDFSVPICANGTGDWNLYDNANGLVNGGNYKVVWMPIWATW' A
#
# COMPACT_ATOMS: atom_id res chain seq x y z
N MET A 1 -6.17 31.85 17.67
CA MET A 1 -6.94 31.21 16.58
C MET A 1 -6.05 30.47 15.59
N ILE A 2 -5.07 31.09 14.94
CA ILE A 2 -4.24 30.41 13.91
C ILE A 2 -3.43 29.21 14.43
N ARG A 3 -2.94 29.27 15.68
CA ARG A 3 -2.22 28.15 16.33
C ARG A 3 -3.08 26.88 16.47
N ILE A 4 -4.35 27.04 16.82
CA ILE A 4 -5.31 25.94 17.01
C ILE A 4 -5.63 25.30 15.65
N PHE A 5 -5.72 26.11 14.61
CA PHE A 5 -5.92 25.63 13.24
C PHE A 5 -4.76 24.72 12.78
N PHE A 6 -3.52 25.16 12.96
CA PHE A 6 -2.35 24.34 12.60
C PHE A 6 -2.22 23.06 13.45
N THR A 7 -2.53 23.11 14.74
CA THR A 7 -2.52 21.90 15.58
C THR A 7 -3.61 20.92 15.18
N SER A 8 -4.82 21.42 14.88
CA SER A 8 -5.91 20.58 14.38
C SER A 8 -5.57 19.93 13.04
N LEU A 9 -4.92 20.64 12.13
CA LEU A 9 -4.52 20.12 10.82
C LEU A 9 -3.46 19.02 10.95
N SER A 10 -2.49 19.20 11.85
CA SER A 10 -1.45 18.20 12.13
C SER A 10 -2.00 16.92 12.77
N LEU A 11 -3.00 17.03 13.66
CA LEU A 11 -3.63 15.86 14.26
C LEU A 11 -4.50 15.08 13.26
N LEU A 12 -5.05 15.76 12.25
CA LEU A 12 -5.88 15.12 11.23
C LEU A 12 -5.08 14.19 10.32
N THR A 13 -3.81 14.51 10.01
CA THR A 13 -2.97 13.68 9.13
C THR A 13 -2.63 12.32 9.74
N ILE A 14 -2.58 12.21 11.07
CA ILE A 14 -2.30 10.96 11.80
C ILE A 14 -3.43 9.93 11.60
N VAL A 15 -4.68 10.39 11.43
CA VAL A 15 -5.87 9.53 11.26
C VAL A 15 -5.93 8.89 9.88
N PHE A 16 -5.27 9.48 8.87
CA PHE A 16 -5.26 8.94 7.50
C PHE A 16 -4.02 8.10 7.18
N SER A 17 -3.03 8.07 8.07
CA SER A 17 -1.79 7.31 7.90
C SER A 17 -1.78 5.99 8.67
N LEU A 18 -2.93 5.45 9.08
CA LEU A 18 -2.94 4.16 9.79
C LEU A 18 -2.39 3.06 8.87
N PRO A 19 -1.43 2.26 9.35
CA PRO A 19 -0.95 1.11 8.60
C PRO A 19 -2.08 0.09 8.42
N LEU A 20 -2.06 -0.63 7.29
CA LEU A 20 -2.95 -1.77 7.05
C LEU A 20 -2.88 -2.76 8.22
N GLN A 21 -4.04 -3.15 8.74
CA GLN A 21 -4.16 -4.11 9.83
C GLN A 21 -4.41 -5.53 9.29
N ILE A 22 -4.21 -6.54 10.15
CA ILE A 22 -4.49 -7.92 9.80
C ILE A 22 -5.99 -8.06 9.53
N GLY A 23 -6.35 -8.52 8.34
CA GLY A 23 -7.73 -8.69 7.89
C GLY A 23 -8.25 -7.54 7.02
N ASP A 24 -7.49 -6.45 6.87
CA ASP A 24 -7.86 -5.37 5.96
C ASP A 24 -7.72 -5.80 4.49
N ASN A 25 -8.56 -5.22 3.65
CA ASN A 25 -8.37 -5.28 2.20
C ASN A 25 -7.24 -4.32 1.81
N VAL A 26 -6.19 -4.86 1.22
CA VAL A 26 -5.07 -4.07 0.70
C VAL A 26 -5.53 -3.35 -0.58
N PRO A 27 -5.38 -2.02 -0.68
CA PRO A 27 -5.67 -1.31 -1.92
C PRO A 27 -4.70 -1.74 -3.03
N ASP A 28 -5.12 -1.57 -4.27
CA ASP A 28 -4.22 -1.83 -5.40
C ASP A 28 -2.99 -0.90 -5.35
N PHE A 29 -1.84 -1.45 -5.68
CA PHE A 29 -0.58 -0.72 -5.73
C PHE A 29 0.32 -1.27 -6.82
N SER A 30 1.24 -0.42 -7.28
CA SER A 30 2.28 -0.77 -8.24
C SER A 30 3.65 -0.46 -7.65
N VAL A 31 4.59 -1.40 -7.74
CA VAL A 31 5.97 -1.23 -7.27
C VAL A 31 6.97 -1.65 -8.34
N PRO A 32 8.14 -0.99 -8.42
CA PRO A 32 9.20 -1.43 -9.33
C PRO A 32 9.64 -2.88 -9.03
N ILE A 33 9.96 -3.64 -10.06
CA ILE A 33 10.45 -5.02 -9.89
C ILE A 33 11.91 -5.00 -9.41
N CYS A 34 12.15 -5.33 -8.15
CA CYS A 34 13.50 -5.26 -7.53
C CYS A 34 14.49 -6.35 -8.01
N ALA A 35 14.03 -7.43 -8.67
CA ALA A 35 14.84 -8.61 -8.99
C ALA A 35 15.37 -8.62 -10.44
N ASN A 36 16.13 -7.58 -10.83
CA ASN A 36 16.70 -7.43 -12.17
C ASN A 36 15.65 -7.47 -13.30
N GLY A 37 14.40 -7.13 -12.97
CA GLY A 37 13.30 -7.02 -13.91
C GLY A 37 13.18 -5.59 -14.46
N THR A 38 12.41 -5.44 -15.51
CA THR A 38 12.03 -4.13 -16.07
C THR A 38 10.55 -3.88 -15.83
N GLY A 39 10.20 -2.62 -15.59
CA GLY A 39 8.82 -2.19 -15.35
C GLY A 39 8.37 -2.37 -13.89
N ASP A 40 7.05 -2.22 -13.71
CA ASP A 40 6.40 -2.28 -12.41
C ASP A 40 5.53 -3.53 -12.28
N TRP A 41 5.42 -4.02 -11.05
CA TRP A 41 4.53 -5.07 -10.65
C TRP A 41 3.29 -4.48 -9.96
N ASN A 42 2.10 -4.75 -10.52
CA ASN A 42 0.81 -4.34 -9.97
C ASN A 42 0.17 -5.49 -9.17
N LEU A 43 -0.35 -5.20 -7.97
CA LEU A 43 -0.95 -6.19 -7.08
C LEU A 43 -2.16 -6.87 -7.72
N TYR A 44 -3.13 -6.11 -8.21
CA TYR A 44 -4.40 -6.67 -8.66
C TYR A 44 -4.26 -7.47 -9.95
N ASP A 45 -3.52 -6.95 -10.93
CA ASP A 45 -3.24 -7.66 -12.19
C ASP A 45 -2.57 -9.02 -11.94
N ASN A 46 -1.72 -9.11 -10.91
CA ASN A 46 -0.94 -10.31 -10.66
C ASN A 46 -1.55 -11.27 -9.65
N ALA A 47 -2.35 -10.78 -8.69
CA ALA A 47 -2.80 -11.55 -7.53
C ALA A 47 -4.31 -11.49 -7.24
N ASN A 48 -5.08 -10.60 -7.88
CA ASN A 48 -6.53 -10.51 -7.70
C ASN A 48 -7.27 -11.29 -8.79
N GLY A 49 -7.81 -12.46 -8.42
CA GLY A 49 -8.53 -13.35 -9.34
C GLY A 49 -9.74 -12.71 -10.03
N LEU A 50 -10.40 -11.73 -9.40
CA LEU A 50 -11.53 -11.01 -10.01
C LEU A 50 -11.10 -10.08 -11.15
N VAL A 51 -9.89 -9.53 -11.05
CA VAL A 51 -9.38 -8.54 -12.00
C VAL A 51 -8.64 -9.22 -13.13
N ASN A 52 -7.83 -10.23 -12.82
CA ASN A 52 -6.97 -10.90 -13.79
C ASN A 52 -7.62 -12.12 -14.47
N GLY A 53 -8.90 -12.41 -14.19
CA GLY A 53 -9.65 -13.52 -14.76
C GLY A 53 -9.09 -14.90 -14.37
N GLY A 54 -8.30 -14.98 -13.30
CA GLY A 54 -7.54 -16.16 -12.91
C GLY A 54 -7.59 -16.46 -11.41
N ASN A 55 -6.50 -17.01 -10.88
CA ASN A 55 -6.42 -17.46 -9.50
C ASN A 55 -5.96 -16.33 -8.56
N TYR A 56 -6.57 -16.28 -7.38
CA TYR A 56 -6.04 -15.51 -6.26
C TYR A 56 -4.68 -16.08 -5.82
N LYS A 57 -3.75 -15.20 -5.51
CA LYS A 57 -2.42 -15.59 -5.02
C LYS A 57 -2.14 -14.95 -3.67
N VAL A 58 -1.49 -15.71 -2.78
CA VAL A 58 -0.89 -15.15 -1.57
C VAL A 58 0.42 -14.48 -1.97
N VAL A 59 0.53 -13.17 -1.74
CA VAL A 59 1.72 -12.38 -2.04
C VAL A 59 2.51 -12.19 -0.76
N TRP A 60 3.78 -12.61 -0.77
CA TRP A 60 4.73 -12.33 0.31
C TRP A 60 5.58 -11.12 -0.08
N MET A 61 5.47 -10.04 0.70
CA MET A 61 6.23 -8.81 0.48
C MET A 61 7.28 -8.61 1.57
N PRO A 62 8.55 -8.93 1.30
CA PRO A 62 9.62 -8.54 2.20
C PRO A 62 9.81 -7.02 2.13
N ILE A 63 9.48 -6.32 3.23
CA ILE A 63 9.74 -4.88 3.35
C ILE A 63 11.14 -4.71 3.93
N TRP A 64 12.10 -4.33 3.10
CA TRP A 64 13.42 -3.89 3.57
C TRP A 64 13.37 -2.40 3.85
N ALA A 65 13.24 -2.02 5.11
CA ALA A 65 13.48 -0.64 5.52
C ALA A 65 14.99 -0.45 5.73
N THR A 66 15.65 0.27 4.83
CA THR A 66 17.00 0.80 5.09
C THR A 66 16.85 2.12 5.84
N TRP A 67 17.48 2.23 7.01
CA TRP A 67 17.54 3.44 7.82
C TRP A 67 18.79 4.25 7.49
#